data_AF-A0A7X5X5F3-F1
#
_entry.id   AF-A0A7X5X5F3-F1
#
_cell.length_a   1.000
_cell.length_b   1.000
_cell.length_c   1.000
_cell.angle_alpha   90.00
_cell.angle_beta   90.00
_cell.angle_gamma   90.00
#
_symmetry.space_group_name_H-M   'P 1'
#
loop_
_entity.id
_entity.type
_entity.pdbx_description
1 polymer ?
#
loop_
_entity_poly.entity_id
_entity_poly.type
_entity_poly.pdbx_seq_one_letter_code
_entity_poly.pdbx_strand_id
1 'polypeptide(L)'
;MHHPWSVYDVPFDDLSRGFERLRTELPKHDWKIIKDGPDGSPAKTPQIVANFSRDHFSADIRLLDQRKHPDKTSLIEVTVVSDCFRDTAHESRESS
;
A
#
# COMPACT_ATOMS: atom_id res chain seq x y z
N MET A 1 -11.45 -7.01 -0.67
CA MET A 1 -10.45 -8.07 -0.43
C MET A 1 -9.10 -7.40 -0.14
N HIS A 2 -8.21 -8.00 0.66
CA HIS A 2 -6.90 -7.42 0.99
C HIS A 2 -5.78 -8.32 0.44
N HIS A 3 -4.87 -7.74 -0.34
CA HIS A 3 -3.73 -8.46 -0.91
C HIS A 3 -2.42 -7.84 -0.39
N PRO A 4 -1.86 -8.37 0.71
CA PRO A 4 -0.58 -7.91 1.20
C PRO A 4 0.56 -8.47 0.33
N TRP A 5 1.44 -7.59 -0.12
CA TRP A 5 2.66 -7.90 -0.82
C TRP A 5 3.84 -7.20 -0.15
N SER A 6 5.05 -7.75 -0.32
CA SER A 6 6.26 -7.15 0.23
C SER A 6 7.43 -7.22 -0.74
N VAL A 7 8.32 -6.21 -0.63
CA VAL A 7 9.64 -6.19 -1.25
C VAL A 7 10.67 -6.24 -0.13
N TYR A 8 11.56 -7.23 -0.14
CA TYR A 8 12.52 -7.51 0.93
C TYR A 8 13.80 -8.16 0.37
N ASP A 9 14.73 -8.53 1.26
CA ASP A 9 16.01 -9.19 0.93
C ASP A 9 16.98 -8.34 0.10
N VAL A 10 16.90 -7.02 0.26
CA VAL A 10 17.85 -6.05 -0.27
C VAL A 10 18.29 -5.09 0.84
N PRO A 11 19.45 -4.41 0.72
CA PRO A 11 19.88 -3.42 1.70
C PRO A 11 18.80 -2.40 2.01
N PHE A 12 18.71 -1.94 3.26
CA PHE A 12 17.70 -0.95 3.66
C PHE A 12 17.78 0.34 2.84
N ASP A 13 18.98 0.77 2.45
CA ASP A 13 19.15 1.96 1.63
C ASP A 13 18.54 1.78 0.23
N ASP A 14 18.48 0.55 -0.29
CA ASP A 14 17.84 0.22 -1.56
C ASP A 14 16.31 0.22 -1.43
N LEU A 15 15.78 -0.32 -0.31
CA LEU A 15 14.37 -0.19 0.05
C LEU A 15 13.97 1.27 0.19
N SER A 16 14.79 2.07 0.88
CA SER A 16 14.55 3.51 1.06
C SER A 16 14.48 4.23 -0.28
N ARG A 17 15.45 4.01 -1.18
CA ARG A 17 15.42 4.58 -2.54
C ARG A 17 14.22 4.11 -3.35
N GLY A 18 13.84 2.83 -3.24
CA GLY A 18 12.65 2.28 -3.86
C GLY A 18 11.37 2.96 -3.35
N PHE A 19 11.27 3.20 -2.05
CA PHE A 19 10.16 3.90 -1.42
C PHE A 19 10.08 5.36 -1.87
N GLU A 20 11.21 6.08 -1.92
CA GLU A 20 11.27 7.45 -2.46
C GLU A 20 10.75 7.52 -3.89
N ARG A 21 11.11 6.54 -4.72
CA ARG A 21 10.68 6.47 -6.12
C ARG A 21 9.15 6.39 -6.25
N LEU A 22 8.46 5.74 -5.33
CA LEU A 22 6.98 5.63 -5.34
C LEU A 22 6.30 7.00 -5.39
N ARG A 23 6.85 8.01 -4.71
CA ARG A 23 6.29 9.38 -4.70
C ARG A 23 6.17 9.98 -6.10
N THR A 24 7.08 9.62 -6.99
CA THR A 24 7.15 10.15 -8.35
C THR A 24 6.50 9.24 -9.38
N GLU A 25 6.55 7.92 -9.17
CA GLU A 25 6.03 6.96 -10.16
C GLU A 25 4.54 6.69 -9.97
N LEU A 26 4.03 6.63 -8.74
CA LEU A 26 2.60 6.39 -8.48
C LEU A 26 1.70 7.39 -9.26
N PRO A 27 1.93 8.71 -9.20
CA PRO A 27 1.12 9.67 -9.96
C PRO A 27 1.20 9.50 -11.49
N LYS A 28 2.29 8.95 -12.02
CA LYS A 28 2.44 8.67 -13.47
C LYS A 28 1.62 7.46 -13.92
N HIS A 29 1.18 6.62 -12.98
CA HIS A 29 0.43 5.39 -13.24
C HIS A 29 -1.02 5.48 -12.70
N ASP A 30 -1.62 6.67 -12.74
CA ASP A 30 -3.00 6.93 -12.31
C ASP A 30 -3.27 6.73 -10.80
N TRP A 31 -2.23 6.69 -9.96
CA TRP A 31 -2.41 6.66 -8.50
C TRP A 31 -2.30 8.06 -7.91
N LYS A 32 -3.33 8.49 -7.19
CA LYS A 32 -3.35 9.74 -6.45
C LYS A 32 -2.89 9.52 -5.01
N ILE A 33 -1.77 10.10 -4.63
CA ILE A 33 -1.29 10.10 -3.23
C ILE A 33 -2.23 10.98 -2.41
N ILE A 34 -2.85 10.39 -1.38
CA ILE A 34 -3.75 11.07 -0.42
C ILE A 34 -3.13 11.24 0.96
N LYS A 35 -2.05 10.50 1.25
CA LYS A 35 -1.22 10.66 2.44
C LYS A 35 0.22 10.34 2.11
N ASP A 36 1.15 11.17 2.59
CA ASP A 36 2.60 10.91 2.57
C ASP A 36 3.19 11.46 3.86
N GLY A 37 3.76 10.57 4.67
CA GLY A 37 4.31 10.93 5.98
C GLY A 37 4.31 9.75 6.94
N PRO A 38 4.71 9.96 8.20
CA PRO A 38 4.71 8.89 9.19
C PRO A 38 3.29 8.38 9.48
N ASP A 39 3.18 7.08 9.75
CA ASP A 39 1.98 6.47 10.28
C ASP A 39 1.70 6.92 11.72
N GLY A 40 0.54 6.52 12.25
CA GLY A 40 0.14 6.85 13.63
C GLY A 40 0.80 5.98 14.70
N SER A 41 1.71 5.07 14.32
CA SER A 41 2.34 4.15 15.27
C SER A 41 3.42 4.88 16.09
N PRO A 42 3.80 4.36 17.28
CA PRO A 42 4.93 4.89 18.04
C PRO A 42 6.25 4.92 17.25
N ALA A 43 6.42 4.01 16.28
CA ALA A 43 7.59 3.93 15.43
C ALA A 43 7.63 5.03 14.35
N LYS A 44 6.51 5.73 14.10
CA LYS A 44 6.37 6.75 13.06
C LYS A 44 6.84 6.24 11.70
N THR A 45 6.40 5.03 11.34
CA THR A 45 6.81 4.33 10.13
C THR A 45 6.51 5.18 8.89
N PRO A 46 7.44 5.43 7.96
CA PRO A 46 7.15 6.13 6.73
C PRO A 46 6.02 5.42 5.95
N GLN A 47 5.00 6.18 5.55
CA GLN A 47 3.79 5.66 4.91
C GLN A 47 3.38 6.52 3.71
N ILE A 48 2.97 5.86 2.63
CA ILE A 48 2.25 6.45 1.50
C ILE A 48 0.88 5.78 1.40
N VAL A 49 -0.19 6.56 1.32
CA VAL A 49 -1.52 6.06 0.97
C VAL A 49 -1.93 6.68 -0.35
N ALA A 50 -2.33 5.85 -1.31
CA ALA A 50 -2.74 6.29 -2.63
C ALA A 50 -4.02 5.60 -3.09
N ASN A 51 -4.85 6.32 -3.83
CA ASN A 51 -6.04 5.78 -4.46
C ASN A 51 -5.79 5.64 -5.96
N PHE A 52 -6.24 4.54 -6.54
CA PHE A 52 -6.26 4.40 -7.98
C PHE A 52 -7.37 5.29 -8.55
N SER A 53 -7.05 6.07 -9.59
CA SER A 53 -7.93 7.14 -10.05
C SER A 53 -9.10 6.64 -10.92
N ARG A 54 -8.99 5.42 -11.47
CA ARG A 54 -9.99 4.86 -12.39
C ARG A 54 -10.97 3.89 -11.76
N ASP A 55 -10.59 3.28 -10.63
CA ASP A 55 -11.38 2.23 -9.98
C ASP A 55 -11.30 2.37 -8.46
N HIS A 56 -12.08 1.56 -7.76
CA HIS A 56 -12.22 1.56 -6.31
C HIS A 56 -11.10 0.79 -5.62
N PHE A 57 -9.84 1.17 -5.87
CA PHE A 57 -8.66 0.62 -5.20
C PHE A 57 -7.93 1.68 -4.37
N SER A 58 -7.47 1.26 -3.20
CA SER A 58 -6.53 2.01 -2.36
C SER A 58 -5.32 1.14 -2.03
N ALA A 59 -4.16 1.76 -1.95
CA ALA A 59 -2.92 1.14 -1.52
C ALA A 59 -2.38 1.85 -0.27
N ASP A 60 -2.07 1.08 0.77
CA ASP A 60 -1.31 1.49 1.96
C ASP A 60 0.10 0.90 1.85
N ILE A 61 1.11 1.74 1.77
CA ILE A 61 2.50 1.36 1.52
C ILE A 61 3.38 1.87 2.66
N ARG A 62 4.18 0.99 3.27
CA ARG A 62 4.99 1.30 4.47
C ARG A 62 6.42 0.84 4.30
N LEU A 63 7.38 1.66 4.75
CA LEU A 63 8.80 1.28 4.84
C LEU A 63 9.14 0.81 6.27
N LEU A 64 9.27 -0.49 6.45
CA LEU A 64 9.57 -1.10 7.74
C LEU A 64 11.09 -1.23 7.93
N ASP A 65 11.67 -0.35 8.74
CA ASP A 65 13.07 -0.46 9.20
C ASP A 65 13.17 -1.43 10.38
N GLN A 66 13.68 -2.63 10.12
CA GLN A 66 13.84 -3.68 11.13
C GLN A 66 15.32 -3.87 11.53
N ARG A 67 16.24 -2.96 11.16
CA ARG A 67 17.68 -3.11 11.44
C ARG A 67 18.03 -3.21 12.94
N LYS A 68 17.12 -2.77 13.82
CA LYS A 68 17.24 -2.89 15.28
C LYS A 68 16.70 -4.21 15.85
N HIS A 69 16.19 -5.10 15.01
CA HIS A 69 15.55 -6.36 15.38
C HIS A 69 16.25 -7.52 14.63
N PRO A 70 17.17 -8.25 15.28
CA PRO A 70 18.05 -9.21 14.61
C PRO A 70 17.32 -10.41 13.99
N ASP A 71 16.09 -10.67 14.43
CA ASP A 71 15.20 -11.73 13.97
C ASP A 71 14.24 -11.29 12.84
N LYS A 72 14.33 -10.03 12.40
CA LYS A 72 13.39 -9.43 11.43
C LYS A 72 14.11 -8.83 10.23
N THR A 73 13.45 -8.92 9.08
CA THR A 73 13.95 -8.35 7.82
C THR A 73 13.25 -7.03 7.53
N SER A 74 14.00 -6.02 7.08
CA SER A 74 13.41 -4.76 6.63
C SER A 74 12.71 -4.97 5.30
N LEU A 75 11.59 -4.27 5.07
CA LEU A 75 10.79 -4.45 3.86
C LEU A 75 10.02 -3.19 3.51
N ILE A 76 9.57 -3.12 2.25
CA ILE A 76 8.41 -2.31 1.88
C ILE A 76 7.21 -3.24 1.95
N GLU A 77 6.23 -2.91 2.79
CA GLU A 77 4.93 -3.58 2.85
C GLU A 77 3.93 -2.80 2.00
N VAL A 78 3.14 -3.50 1.19
CA VAL A 78 2.10 -2.94 0.35
C VAL A 78 0.81 -3.70 0.61
N THR A 79 -0.23 -3.01 1.06
CA THR A 79 -1.58 -3.57 1.16
C THR A 79 -2.48 -2.89 0.14
N VAL A 80 -2.97 -3.64 -0.84
CA VAL A 80 -3.99 -3.16 -1.77
C VAL A 80 -5.36 -3.64 -1.29
N VAL A 81 -6.29 -2.69 -1.21
CA VAL A 81 -7.68 -2.94 -0.84
C VAL A 81 -8.59 -2.49 -1.99
N SER A 82 -9.63 -3.27 -2.24
CA SER A 82 -10.72 -2.93 -3.16
C SER A 82 -12.01 -2.72 -2.39
N ASP A 83 -12.94 -1.96 -2.97
CA ASP A 83 -14.34 -2.01 -2.52
C ASP A 83 -14.88 -3.45 -2.57
N CYS A 84 -15.90 -3.71 -1.74
CA CYS A 84 -16.62 -4.97 -1.77
C CYS A 84 -17.29 -5.15 -3.13
N PHE A 85 -17.03 -6.27 -3.79
CA PHE A 85 -17.73 -6.66 -5.00
C PHE A 85 -19.22 -6.85 -4.68
N ARG A 86 -20.10 -6.03 -5.29
CA ARG A 86 -21.55 -6.26 -5.26
C ARG A 86 -21.93 -7.00 -6.54
N ASP A 87 -22.43 -8.22 -6.37
CA ASP A 87 -22.99 -9.00 -7.47
C ASP A 87 -24.38 -8.43 -7.82
N THR A 88 -24.44 -7.67 -8.91
CA THR A 88 -25.69 -7.06 -9.40
C THR A 88 -26.68 -8.09 -9.99
N ALA A 89 -26.26 -9.34 -10.19
CA ALA A 89 -27.13 -10.43 -10.62
C ALA A 89 -27.95 -11.04 -9.45
N HIS A 90 -27.55 -10.81 -8.20
CA HIS A 90 -28.33 -11.20 -7.03
C HIS A 90 -29.47 -10.22 -6.71
N GLU A 91 -29.28 -8.91 -6.90
CA GLU A 91 -30.32 -7.90 -6.64
C GLU A 91 -31.52 -7.98 -7.61
N SER A 92 -31.27 -8.40 -8.86
CA SER A 92 -32.31 -8.51 -9.89
C SER A 92 -33.22 -9.73 -9.72
N ARG A 93 -32.85 -10.70 -8.87
CA ARG A 93 -33.66 -11.87 -8.54
C ARG A 93 -34.51 -11.72 -7.28
N GLU A 94 -34.16 -10.79 -6.39
CA GLU A 94 -34.91 -10.53 -5.15
C GLU A 94 -35.97 -9.44 -5.33
N SER A 95 -36.04 -8.81 -6.50
CA SER A 95 -37.03 -7.77 -6.87
C SER A 95 -38.10 -8.25 -7.87
N SER A 96 -38.27 -9.56 -8.07
CA SER A 96 -39.31 -10.17 -8.94
C SER A 96 -40.23 -11.11 -8.19
#